data_AF-A0A8J3L2R4-F1
#
_entry.id   AF-A0A8J3L2R4-F1
#
_cell.length_a   1.000
_cell.length_b   1.000
_cell.length_c   1.000
_cell.angle_alpha   90.00
_cell.angle_beta   90.00
_cell.angle_gamma   90.00
#
_symmetry.space_group_name_H-M   'P 1'
#
loop_
_entity.id
_entity.type
_entity.pdbx_description
1 polymer ?
#
loop_
_entity_poly.entity_id
_entity_poly.type
_entity_poly.pdbx_seq_one_letter_code
_entity_poly.pdbx_strand_id
1 'polypeptide(L)'
;MSHTSFLGIPVEGEITAGDRVPQRPLSELRPILTAVLDDEAIVEFGWQQYTPYFNDGEACVFSAESFWARTTEDDADDDWRDLAVGEYADRHPTLGGRCLSDRGSYPRTELPYEGDDEQRYERVRALADAVRGGGFGDVLLEAFGDHATVTVRRSGITVEFYDHE
;
A
#
# COMPACT_ATOMS: atom_id res chain seq x y z
N MET A 1 -11.83 -11.12 -34.96
CA MET A 1 -10.70 -10.17 -35.04
C MET A 1 -11.23 -8.80 -34.66
N SER A 2 -10.72 -8.20 -33.58
CA SER A 2 -11.17 -6.87 -33.13
C SER A 2 -10.61 -5.83 -34.10
N HIS A 3 -11.48 -5.03 -34.74
CA HIS A 3 -11.07 -3.95 -35.62
C HIS A 3 -10.85 -2.67 -34.81
N THR A 4 -9.66 -2.51 -34.25
CA THR A 4 -9.24 -1.21 -33.68
C THR A 4 -8.63 -0.36 -34.79
N SER A 5 -8.86 0.95 -34.78
CA SER A 5 -8.17 1.88 -35.67
C SER A 5 -7.38 2.90 -34.86
N PHE A 6 -6.12 3.07 -35.20
CA PHE A 6 -5.25 4.09 -34.64
C PHE A 6 -4.93 5.13 -35.71
N LEU A 7 -5.36 6.38 -35.50
CA LEU A 7 -5.20 7.47 -36.47
C LEU A 7 -5.78 7.18 -37.88
N GLY A 8 -6.85 6.39 -37.95
CA GLY A 8 -7.46 5.99 -39.22
C GLY A 8 -6.75 4.82 -39.93
N ILE A 9 -5.71 4.25 -39.31
CA ILE A 9 -4.99 3.06 -39.79
C ILE A 9 -5.60 1.82 -39.10
N PRO A 10 -5.93 0.74 -39.82
CA PRO A 10 -6.42 -0.48 -39.21
C PRO A 10 -5.32 -1.14 -38.38
N VAL A 11 -5.67 -1.56 -37.16
CA VAL A 11 -4.80 -2.36 -36.28
C VAL A 11 -5.20 -3.81 -36.44
N GLU A 12 -4.25 -4.65 -36.85
CA GLU A 12 -4.42 -6.09 -37.06
C GLU A 12 -3.58 -6.86 -36.03
N GLY A 13 -4.17 -7.86 -35.36
CA GLY A 13 -3.47 -8.71 -34.37
C GLY A 13 -4.38 -9.22 -33.25
N GLU A 14 -3.82 -10.05 -32.38
CA GLU A 14 -4.43 -10.42 -31.10
C GLU A 14 -4.10 -9.33 -30.07
N ILE A 15 -5.05 -8.41 -29.85
CA ILE A 15 -4.89 -7.31 -28.90
C ILE A 15 -5.36 -7.77 -27.53
N THR A 16 -4.44 -7.94 -26.60
CA THR A 16 -4.74 -8.14 -25.17
C THR A 16 -4.78 -6.78 -24.48
N ALA A 17 -5.87 -6.47 -23.80
CA ALA A 17 -5.93 -5.34 -22.89
C ALA A 17 -5.38 -5.82 -21.53
N GLY A 18 -4.40 -5.12 -20.97
CA GLY A 18 -3.99 -5.36 -19.58
C GLY A 18 -5.04 -4.82 -18.61
N ASP A 19 -5.34 -5.57 -17.56
CA ASP A 19 -6.20 -5.11 -16.47
C ASP A 19 -5.41 -4.12 -15.58
N ARG A 20 -5.44 -2.83 -15.94
CA ARG A 20 -4.83 -1.77 -15.11
C ARG A 20 -5.86 -1.17 -14.16
N VAL A 21 -5.53 -1.11 -12.87
CA VAL A 21 -6.34 -0.41 -11.88
C VAL A 21 -6.43 1.08 -12.25
N PRO A 22 -7.64 1.68 -12.30
CA PRO A 22 -7.81 3.10 -12.55
C PRO A 22 -7.01 3.96 -11.57
N GLN A 23 -6.20 4.88 -12.10
CA GLN A 23 -5.38 5.77 -11.30
C GLN A 23 -6.20 6.95 -10.77
N ARG A 24 -5.96 7.33 -9.52
CA ARG A 24 -6.70 8.32 -8.75
C ARG A 24 -5.78 9.51 -8.41
N PRO A 25 -6.33 10.73 -8.30
CA PRO A 25 -5.54 11.92 -8.06
C PRO A 25 -5.07 12.04 -6.61
N LEU A 26 -3.98 12.79 -6.38
CA LEU A 26 -3.46 13.10 -5.04
C LEU A 26 -4.51 13.70 -4.10
N SER A 27 -5.48 14.45 -4.63
CA SER A 27 -6.57 15.05 -3.84
C SER A 27 -7.41 14.02 -3.09
N GLU A 28 -7.46 12.77 -3.57
CA GLU A 28 -8.18 11.68 -2.90
C GLU A 28 -7.30 10.92 -1.90
N LEU A 29 -5.99 10.86 -2.10
CA LEU A 29 -5.05 10.24 -1.15
C LEU A 29 -4.78 11.15 0.06
N ARG A 30 -4.67 12.47 -0.19
CA ARG A 30 -4.34 13.47 0.83
C ARG A 30 -5.19 13.38 2.11
N PRO A 31 -6.54 13.33 2.08
CA PRO A 31 -7.32 13.26 3.31
C PRO A 31 -7.07 11.96 4.10
N ILE A 32 -6.81 10.84 3.42
CA ILE A 32 -6.51 9.55 4.06
C ILE A 32 -5.16 9.62 4.77
N LEU A 33 -4.13 10.14 4.08
CA LEU A 33 -2.80 10.35 4.65
C LEU A 33 -2.84 11.32 5.84
N THR A 34 -3.56 12.43 5.69
CA THR A 34 -3.69 13.46 6.73
C THR A 34 -4.39 12.91 7.97
N ALA A 35 -5.41 12.05 7.81
CA ALA A 35 -6.11 11.43 8.94
C ALA A 35 -5.21 10.55 9.82
N VAL A 36 -4.16 9.95 9.25
CA VAL A 36 -3.15 9.20 10.01
C VAL A 36 -2.09 10.13 10.58
N LEU A 37 -1.61 11.10 9.80
CA LEU A 37 -0.57 12.05 10.24
C LEU A 37 -1.01 12.93 11.42
N ASP A 38 -2.28 13.32 11.45
CA ASP A 38 -2.86 14.18 12.49
C ASP A 38 -3.18 13.41 13.79
N ASP A 39 -3.19 12.08 13.78
CA ASP A 39 -3.40 11.27 14.98
C ASP A 39 -2.18 11.36 15.91
N GLU A 40 -2.38 11.84 17.14
CA GLU A 40 -1.29 12.10 18.10
C GLU A 40 -0.62 10.84 18.62
N ALA A 41 -1.30 9.70 18.53
CA ALA A 41 -0.72 8.43 18.91
C ALA A 41 0.15 7.83 17.79
N ILE A 42 0.13 8.37 16.56
CA ILE A 42 0.98 7.91 15.46
C ILE A 42 2.24 8.78 15.39
N VAL A 43 3.39 8.15 15.55
CA VAL A 43 4.71 8.79 15.49
C VAL A 43 5.18 8.91 14.04
N GLU A 44 5.06 7.80 13.31
CA GLU A 44 5.50 7.67 11.92
C GLU A 44 4.80 6.49 11.23
N PHE A 45 4.82 6.47 9.91
CA PHE A 45 4.36 5.34 9.11
C PHE A 45 5.11 5.32 7.79
N GLY A 46 5.10 4.18 7.11
CA GLY A 46 5.83 4.02 5.87
C GLY A 46 5.39 2.83 5.05
N TRP A 47 6.01 2.70 3.89
CA TRP A 47 5.81 1.60 2.95
C TRP A 47 7.02 1.44 2.06
N GLN A 48 7.07 0.34 1.33
CA GLN A 48 8.06 0.08 0.28
C GLN A 48 7.38 0.16 -1.08
N GLN A 49 8.04 0.73 -2.08
CA GLN A 49 7.55 0.77 -3.45
C GLN A 49 8.67 0.45 -4.44
N TYR A 50 8.37 -0.42 -5.39
CA TYR A 50 9.33 -0.85 -6.40
C TYR A 50 8.63 -1.39 -7.65
N THR A 51 9.34 -1.36 -8.78
CA THR A 51 9.03 -2.15 -9.97
C THR A 51 9.98 -3.35 -10.00
N PRO A 52 9.50 -4.60 -9.94
CA PRO A 52 10.39 -5.77 -9.95
C PRO A 52 11.35 -5.79 -11.16
N TYR A 53 12.64 -6.00 -10.91
CA TYR A 53 13.67 -6.10 -11.96
C TYR A 53 13.58 -7.40 -12.78
N PHE A 54 13.17 -8.50 -12.15
CA PHE A 54 13.02 -9.80 -12.78
C PHE A 54 11.57 -10.24 -12.79
N ASN A 55 11.19 -10.83 -13.91
CA ASN A 55 9.86 -11.25 -14.21
C ASN A 55 9.93 -12.66 -14.83
N ASP A 56 9.04 -13.54 -14.41
CA ASP A 56 8.87 -14.91 -14.86
C ASP A 56 8.17 -15.03 -16.24
N GLY A 57 7.76 -13.91 -16.82
CA GLY A 57 7.17 -13.83 -18.16
C GLY A 57 6.03 -12.80 -18.32
N GLU A 58 5.58 -12.19 -17.23
CA GLU A 58 4.52 -11.17 -17.15
C GLU A 58 5.00 -9.73 -17.43
N ALA A 59 4.20 -8.70 -17.14
CA ALA A 59 4.67 -7.31 -17.22
C ALA A 59 5.27 -6.92 -15.86
N CYS A 60 6.41 -6.24 -15.82
CA CYS A 60 6.87 -5.60 -14.60
C CYS A 60 5.89 -4.46 -14.26
N VAL A 61 5.17 -4.59 -13.14
CA VAL A 61 4.20 -3.58 -12.67
C VAL A 61 4.70 -2.97 -11.37
N PHE A 62 4.71 -1.64 -11.31
CA PHE A 62 4.95 -0.88 -10.09
C PHE A 62 4.01 -1.34 -8.97
N SER A 63 4.56 -1.61 -7.79
CA SER A 63 3.79 -1.91 -6.59
C SER A 63 4.24 -1.02 -5.42
N ALA A 64 3.30 -0.77 -4.51
CA ALA A 64 3.59 -0.25 -3.19
C ALA A 64 3.00 -1.22 -2.17
N GLU A 65 3.79 -1.65 -1.21
CA GLU A 65 3.42 -2.69 -0.25
C GLU A 65 4.17 -2.52 1.07
N SER A 66 4.09 -3.52 1.95
CA SER A 66 4.83 -3.52 3.22
C SER A 66 4.53 -2.28 4.07
N PHE A 67 3.26 -1.87 4.12
CA PHE A 67 2.84 -0.71 4.91
C PHE A 67 2.99 -1.00 6.41
N TRP A 68 3.52 -0.04 7.15
CA TRP A 68 3.74 -0.12 8.60
C TRP A 68 3.43 1.22 9.27
N ALA A 69 3.10 1.19 10.56
CA ALA A 69 2.86 2.39 11.36
C ALA A 69 3.41 2.21 12.76
N ARG A 70 4.07 3.23 13.31
CA ARG A 70 4.58 3.24 14.67
C ARG A 70 3.75 4.17 15.53
N THR A 71 3.32 3.68 16.68
CA THR A 71 2.60 4.45 17.69
C THR A 71 3.54 4.98 18.77
N THR A 72 2.99 5.83 19.65
CA THR A 72 3.69 6.31 20.85
C THR A 72 3.93 5.24 21.91
N GLU A 73 3.27 4.08 21.80
CA GLU A 73 3.39 2.96 22.75
C GLU A 73 4.35 1.87 22.28
N ASP A 74 4.77 1.90 21.01
CA ASP A 74 5.77 0.97 20.47
C ASP A 74 7.19 1.36 20.90
N ASP A 75 8.09 0.38 20.99
CA ASP A 75 9.49 0.64 21.31
C ASP A 75 10.20 1.18 20.07
N ALA A 76 11.00 2.24 20.19
CA ALA A 76 11.68 2.88 19.07
C ALA A 76 12.54 1.90 18.23
N ASP A 77 13.02 0.82 18.85
CA ASP A 77 13.84 -0.21 18.22
C ASP A 77 13.03 -1.34 17.55
N ASP A 78 11.69 -1.34 17.64
CA ASP A 78 10.84 -2.34 16.97
C ASP A 78 11.03 -2.33 15.44
N ASP A 79 11.17 -3.52 14.84
CA ASP A 79 11.31 -3.69 13.39
C ASP A 79 10.00 -3.33 12.69
N TRP A 80 10.08 -2.61 11.57
CA TRP A 80 8.90 -2.18 10.83
C TRP A 80 8.01 -3.34 10.37
N ARG A 81 8.56 -4.56 10.23
CA ARG A 81 7.80 -5.77 9.89
C ARG A 81 6.87 -6.20 11.02
N ASP A 82 7.29 -6.01 12.27
CA ASP A 82 6.47 -6.27 13.45
C ASP A 82 5.38 -5.19 13.63
N LEU A 83 5.57 -4.03 12.99
CA LEU A 83 4.64 -2.90 12.95
C LEU A 83 3.82 -2.84 11.64
N ALA A 84 3.78 -3.95 10.89
CA ALA A 84 3.03 -4.02 9.64
C ALA A 84 1.52 -3.87 9.88
N VAL A 85 0.85 -3.17 8.96
CA VAL A 85 -0.62 -3.03 8.94
C VAL A 85 -1.12 -3.37 7.55
N GLY A 86 -2.03 -4.34 7.45
CA GLY A 86 -2.35 -4.95 6.16
C GLY A 86 -3.37 -6.07 6.26
N GLU A 87 -3.96 -6.45 5.12
CA GLU A 87 -4.86 -7.62 5.01
C GLU A 87 -4.16 -8.92 5.43
N TYR A 88 -2.86 -8.98 5.14
CA TYR A 88 -2.00 -10.13 5.39
C TYR A 88 -1.02 -9.90 6.54
N ALA A 89 -1.17 -8.79 7.28
CA ALA A 89 -0.37 -8.52 8.45
C ALA A 89 -0.93 -9.30 9.66
N ASP A 90 -0.03 -9.72 10.54
CA ASP A 90 -0.41 -10.14 11.88
C ASP A 90 -0.96 -8.94 12.67
N ARG A 91 -1.46 -9.22 13.88
CA ARG A 91 -1.95 -8.16 14.76
C ARG A 91 -0.81 -7.23 15.14
N HIS A 92 -1.00 -5.93 14.92
CA HIS A 92 -0.08 -4.93 15.38
C HIS A 92 -0.02 -4.88 16.91
N PRO A 93 1.16 -4.79 17.55
CA PRO A 93 1.32 -4.90 19.00
C PRO A 93 0.49 -3.89 19.80
N THR A 94 0.47 -2.62 19.36
CA THR A 94 -0.24 -1.52 20.06
C THR A 94 -1.50 -1.02 19.34
N LEU A 95 -1.54 -0.98 18.00
CA LEU A 95 -2.75 -0.64 17.23
C LEU A 95 -3.83 -1.72 17.25
N GLY A 96 -3.49 -2.95 17.61
CA GLY A 96 -4.38 -4.10 17.46
C GLY A 96 -4.60 -4.46 15.99
N GLY A 97 -5.71 -5.13 15.68
CA GLY A 97 -6.09 -5.37 14.29
C GLY A 97 -7.12 -6.46 14.05
N ARG A 98 -7.35 -6.74 12.76
CA ARG A 98 -8.24 -7.79 12.27
C ARG A 98 -7.40 -8.89 11.64
N CYS A 99 -7.32 -10.05 12.28
CA CYS A 99 -6.64 -11.20 11.69
C CYS A 99 -7.58 -11.96 10.75
N LEU A 100 -7.02 -12.64 9.75
CA LEU A 100 -7.77 -13.59 8.95
C LEU A 100 -8.03 -14.88 9.74
N SER A 101 -9.22 -15.45 9.57
CA SER A 101 -9.58 -16.75 10.15
C SER A 101 -8.61 -17.86 9.70
N ASP A 102 -8.14 -18.67 10.65
CA ASP A 102 -7.33 -19.87 10.40
C ASP A 102 -8.14 -21.01 9.72
N ARG A 103 -9.48 -20.89 9.74
CA ARG A 103 -10.44 -21.83 9.18
C ARG A 103 -11.25 -21.22 8.05
N GLY A 104 -11.56 -22.01 7.03
CA GLY A 104 -12.44 -21.63 5.92
C GLY A 104 -11.84 -21.86 4.54
N SER A 105 -12.66 -21.74 3.50
CA SER A 105 -12.21 -21.69 2.11
C SER A 105 -11.73 -20.28 1.75
N TYR A 106 -10.83 -20.17 0.78
CA TYR A 106 -10.44 -18.87 0.24
C TYR A 106 -11.62 -18.17 -0.46
N PRO A 107 -11.80 -16.84 -0.31
CA PRO A 107 -11.02 -15.94 0.56
C PRO A 107 -11.37 -16.13 2.05
N ARG A 108 -10.34 -16.04 2.90
CA ARG A 108 -10.50 -16.16 4.36
C ARG A 108 -11.31 -14.97 4.89
N THR A 109 -12.16 -15.21 5.89
CA THR A 109 -12.94 -14.15 6.54
C THR A 109 -12.09 -13.41 7.57
N GLU A 110 -12.20 -12.08 7.62
CA GLU A 110 -11.63 -11.27 8.70
C GLU A 110 -12.38 -11.50 10.01
N LEU A 111 -11.61 -11.62 11.09
CA LEU A 111 -12.14 -11.70 12.45
C LEU A 111 -12.50 -10.29 12.97
N PRO A 112 -13.32 -10.21 14.05
CA PRO A 112 -13.56 -8.94 14.73
C PRO A 112 -12.25 -8.25 15.15
N TYR A 113 -12.29 -6.92 15.24
CA TYR A 113 -11.15 -6.15 15.69
C TYR A 113 -10.82 -6.48 17.16
N GLU A 114 -9.52 -6.57 17.45
CA GLU A 114 -9.00 -6.70 18.80
C GLU A 114 -7.91 -5.64 19.02
N GLY A 115 -8.13 -4.76 20.00
CA GLY A 115 -7.24 -3.66 20.39
C GLY A 115 -8.01 -2.57 21.12
N ASP A 116 -7.32 -1.50 21.48
CA ASP A 116 -7.88 -0.44 22.34
C ASP A 116 -8.60 0.67 21.55
N ASP A 117 -8.29 0.85 20.27
CA ASP A 117 -8.83 1.94 19.43
C ASP A 117 -9.08 1.47 17.99
N GLU A 118 -10.26 0.88 17.79
CA GLU A 118 -10.71 0.41 16.47
C GLU A 118 -10.72 1.54 15.43
N GLN A 119 -11.12 2.75 15.82
CA GLN A 119 -11.21 3.86 14.87
C GLN A 119 -9.83 4.32 14.38
N ARG A 120 -8.82 4.31 15.25
CA ARG A 120 -7.43 4.56 14.85
C ARG A 120 -6.94 3.49 13.89
N TYR A 121 -7.14 2.23 14.25
CA TYR A 121 -6.78 1.12 13.38
C TYR A 121 -7.42 1.26 12.00
N GLU A 122 -8.72 1.57 11.92
CA GLU A 122 -9.42 1.74 10.63
C GLU A 122 -8.85 2.89 9.80
N ARG A 123 -8.41 4.01 10.41
CA ARG A 123 -7.71 5.09 9.68
C ARG A 123 -6.39 4.62 9.09
N VAL A 124 -5.58 3.92 9.88
CA VAL A 124 -4.28 3.39 9.44
C VAL A 124 -4.47 2.32 8.36
N ARG A 125 -5.42 1.40 8.56
CA ARG A 125 -5.79 0.34 7.62
C ARG A 125 -6.27 0.92 6.29
N ALA A 126 -7.10 1.97 6.31
CA ALA A 126 -7.56 2.64 5.10
C ALA A 126 -6.40 3.26 4.29
N LEU A 127 -5.37 3.78 4.97
CA LEU A 127 -4.16 4.25 4.29
C LEU A 127 -3.34 3.10 3.71
N ALA A 128 -3.14 2.02 4.48
CA ALA A 128 -2.45 0.82 4.01
C ALA A 128 -3.12 0.24 2.74
N ASP A 129 -4.44 0.14 2.73
CA ASP A 129 -5.22 -0.33 1.58
C ASP A 129 -5.15 0.63 0.39
N ALA A 130 -5.14 1.95 0.65
CA ALA A 130 -4.98 2.95 -0.40
C ALA A 130 -3.60 2.85 -1.08
N VAL A 131 -2.53 2.73 -0.29
CA VAL A 131 -1.15 2.57 -0.78
C VAL A 131 -1.03 1.29 -1.60
N ARG A 132 -1.53 0.17 -1.06
CA ARG A 132 -1.41 -1.15 -1.68
C ARG A 132 -2.30 -1.37 -2.89
N GLY A 133 -3.48 -0.77 -2.91
CA GLY A 133 -4.53 -1.06 -3.89
C GLY A 133 -4.20 -0.68 -5.34
N GLY A 134 -3.02 -0.12 -5.62
CA GLY A 134 -2.53 0.21 -6.96
C GLY A 134 -3.20 1.43 -7.61
N GLY A 135 -4.30 1.93 -7.04
CA GLY A 135 -5.03 3.09 -7.57
C GLY A 135 -4.31 4.43 -7.40
N PHE A 136 -3.23 4.50 -6.62
CA PHE A 136 -2.43 5.71 -6.44
C PHE A 136 -0.99 5.58 -6.96
N GLY A 137 -0.70 4.55 -7.76
CA GLY A 137 0.65 4.24 -8.23
C GLY A 137 1.32 5.42 -8.95
N ASP A 138 0.60 6.09 -9.85
CA ASP A 138 1.15 7.26 -10.58
C ASP A 138 1.56 8.39 -9.63
N VAL A 139 0.74 8.67 -8.60
CA VAL A 139 1.00 9.73 -7.61
C VAL A 139 2.18 9.35 -6.71
N LEU A 140 2.26 8.10 -6.27
CA LEU A 140 3.33 7.61 -5.40
C LEU A 140 4.67 7.56 -6.14
N LEU A 141 4.66 7.12 -7.40
CA LEU A 141 5.85 7.07 -8.25
C LEU A 141 6.35 8.49 -8.59
N GLU A 142 5.45 9.42 -8.92
CA GLU A 142 5.81 10.82 -9.18
C GLU A 142 6.40 11.50 -7.94
N ALA A 143 5.86 11.22 -6.76
CA ALA A 143 6.29 11.87 -5.52
C ALA A 143 7.57 11.27 -4.91
N PHE A 144 7.74 9.95 -4.97
CA PHE A 144 8.76 9.23 -4.20
C PHE A 144 9.73 8.41 -5.06
N GLY A 145 9.52 8.34 -6.36
CA GLY A 145 10.36 7.57 -7.28
C GLY A 145 10.12 6.07 -7.21
N ASP A 146 11.00 5.31 -7.84
CA ASP A 146 10.96 3.84 -7.81
C ASP A 146 12.03 3.31 -6.87
N HIS A 147 11.88 2.07 -6.38
CA HIS A 147 12.82 1.43 -5.46
C HIS A 147 13.08 2.27 -4.21
N ALA A 148 12.01 2.52 -3.47
CA ALA A 148 12.01 3.42 -2.33
C ALA A 148 11.36 2.80 -1.08
N THR A 149 11.99 3.01 0.07
CA THR A 149 11.32 2.98 1.38
C THR A 149 10.93 4.40 1.73
N VAL A 150 9.63 4.64 1.88
CA VAL A 150 9.07 5.95 2.26
C VAL A 150 8.73 5.93 3.73
N THR A 151 9.20 6.93 4.48
CA THR A 151 8.85 7.15 5.89
C THR A 151 8.28 8.54 6.08
N VAL A 152 7.08 8.63 6.64
CA VAL A 152 6.35 9.88 6.85
C VAL A 152 6.30 10.19 8.35
N ARG A 153 6.70 11.42 8.69
CA ARG A 153 6.65 12.01 10.05
C ARG A 153 5.98 13.38 9.97
N ARG A 154 5.52 13.89 11.11
CA ARG A 154 5.02 15.28 11.22
C ARG A 154 6.09 16.32 10.82
N SER A 155 7.36 15.99 11.02
CA SER A 155 8.50 16.85 10.68
C SER A 155 8.90 16.80 9.20
N GLY A 156 8.44 15.81 8.43
CA GLY A 156 8.80 15.64 7.04
C GLY A 156 8.72 14.19 6.55
N ILE A 157 9.09 13.99 5.29
CA ILE A 157 9.11 12.68 4.63
C ILE A 157 10.56 12.34 4.28
N THR A 158 10.99 11.13 4.63
CA THR A 158 12.28 10.56 4.23
C THR A 158 12.03 9.50 3.15
N VAL A 159 12.88 9.49 2.12
CA VAL A 159 12.88 8.49 1.07
C VAL A 159 14.27 7.88 1.00
N GLU A 160 14.35 6.56 1.18
CA GLU A 160 15.60 5.79 1.14
C GLU A 160 15.54 4.80 0.00
N PHE A 161 16.68 4.51 -0.64
CA PHE A 161 16.74 3.51 -1.69
C PHE A 161 16.41 2.13 -1.12
N TYR A 162 15.54 1.39 -1.79
CA TYR A 162 15.13 0.05 -1.44
C TYR A 162 15.45 -0.92 -2.57
N ASP A 163 16.25 -1.93 -2.27
CA ASP A 163 16.52 -3.03 -3.19
C ASP A 163 15.75 -4.28 -2.75
N HIS A 164 15.07 -4.91 -3.69
CA HIS A 164 14.23 -6.09 -3.48
C HIS A 164 15.00 -7.40 -3.79
N GLU A 165 16.34 -7.36 -3.86
CA GLU A 165 17.20 -8.55 -4.06
C GLU A 165 17.03 -9.63 -3.00
#